data_AF-A0A1I8A7K6-F1
#
_entry.id   AF-A0A1I8A7K6-F1
#
_cell.length_a   1.000
_cell.length_b   1.000
_cell.length_c   1.000
_cell.angle_alpha   90.00
_cell.angle_beta   90.00
_cell.angle_gamma   90.00
#
_symmetry.space_group_name_H-M   'P 1'
#
loop_
_entity.id
_entity.type
_entity.pdbx_description
1 polymer ?
#
loop_
_entity_poly.entity_id
_entity_poly.type
_entity_poly.pdbx_seq_one_letter_code
_entity_poly.pdbx_strand_id
1 'polypeptide(L)'
;MLLWLAVTMVNIVVASNQGDNLLHPCPSECECVQPHTLNCANAEIGKIPADWPADLRRLIVRNCTLSAIHKNAFKRFQKLEELKIVKCPNLDVIDKMAFKGLNKLSLIHISDNPKLSDIFKSTFSGIGNQHGLRIYIHDNGLRRIHGHSFRNAHNIRELSIIDSSFEVMSHAFSSIFKLDFLTLKGVNKIDSMALANTSRVHRLVVHQSKLSISPMAFSKLTHVNQWSPSPGTVVCQTDRVRQLSANGEPFMSLNPRQSRLYLRSVT
;
A
#
# COMPACT_ATOMS: atom_id res chain seq x y z
N MET A 1 -65.70 -1.68 41.02
CA MET A 1 -65.10 -1.03 39.83
C MET A 1 -63.60 -0.94 40.08
N LEU A 2 -62.87 -2.00 39.71
CA LEU A 2 -61.44 -2.18 39.96
C LEU A 2 -60.63 -1.44 38.88
N LEU A 3 -59.81 -0.47 39.27
CA LEU A 3 -58.88 0.23 38.38
C LEU A 3 -57.47 -0.36 38.55
N TRP A 4 -56.97 -1.00 37.50
CA TRP A 4 -55.59 -1.46 37.39
C TRP A 4 -54.65 -0.28 37.17
N LEU A 5 -53.63 -0.12 38.03
CA LEU A 5 -52.47 0.72 37.75
C LEU A 5 -51.38 -0.17 37.15
N ALA A 6 -51.15 -0.06 35.84
CA ALA A 6 -49.97 -0.62 35.19
C ALA A 6 -48.83 0.41 35.25
N VAL A 7 -47.87 0.18 36.13
CA VAL A 7 -46.61 0.94 36.18
C VAL A 7 -45.66 0.29 35.16
N THR A 8 -45.36 0.98 34.06
CA THR A 8 -44.33 0.56 33.12
C THR A 8 -42.96 0.92 33.69
N MET A 9 -42.18 -0.11 34.05
CA MET A 9 -40.77 0.03 34.41
C MET A 9 -39.97 0.41 33.16
N VAL A 10 -39.50 1.66 33.10
CA VAL A 10 -38.48 2.07 32.12
C VAL A 10 -37.16 1.45 32.57
N ASN A 11 -36.72 0.40 31.88
CA ASN A 11 -35.37 -0.13 32.04
C ASN A 11 -34.36 0.86 31.44
N ILE A 12 -33.78 1.70 32.30
CA ILE A 12 -32.60 2.50 31.95
C ILE A 12 -31.42 1.52 31.89
N VAL A 13 -30.97 1.19 30.69
CA VAL A 13 -29.68 0.53 30.49
C VAL A 13 -28.61 1.56 30.80
N VAL A 14 -28.02 1.47 31.99
CA VAL A 14 -26.81 2.23 32.35
C VAL A 14 -25.65 1.61 31.57
N ALA A 15 -25.17 2.30 30.53
CA ALA A 15 -23.90 1.97 29.93
C ALA A 15 -22.80 2.20 30.97
N SER A 16 -22.14 1.14 31.41
CA SER A 16 -21.02 1.20 32.33
C SER A 16 -19.82 1.85 31.64
N ASN A 17 -19.66 3.17 31.81
CA ASN A 17 -18.40 3.86 31.54
C ASN A 17 -17.40 3.51 32.65
N GLN A 18 -16.61 2.47 32.42
CA GLN A 18 -15.35 2.27 33.14
C GLN A 18 -14.20 2.46 32.15
N GLY A 19 -13.57 3.63 32.22
CA GLY A 19 -12.45 4.01 31.38
C GLY A 19 -11.93 5.44 31.59
N ASP A 20 -11.90 5.92 32.83
CA ASP A 20 -11.26 7.21 33.17
C ASP A 20 -9.72 7.09 33.12
N ASN A 21 -9.15 7.44 31.97
CA ASN A 21 -7.87 8.14 31.77
C ASN A 21 -7.51 8.25 30.27
N LEU A 22 -8.42 8.80 29.46
CA LEU A 22 -8.10 9.23 28.10
C LEU A 22 -7.86 10.74 28.12
N LEU A 23 -6.61 11.17 27.89
CA LEU A 23 -6.21 12.58 27.86
C LEU A 23 -6.84 13.37 26.69
N HIS A 24 -7.63 12.72 25.84
CA HIS A 24 -8.42 13.35 24.77
C HIS A 24 -9.73 12.59 24.56
N PRO A 25 -10.88 13.30 24.48
CA PRO A 25 -12.16 12.69 24.13
C PRO A 25 -12.12 12.14 22.70
N CYS A 26 -12.89 11.07 22.45
CA CYS A 26 -12.97 10.47 21.13
C CYS A 26 -13.59 11.48 20.13
N PRO A 27 -13.03 11.63 18.91
CA PRO A 27 -13.63 12.47 17.86
C PRO A 27 -15.07 12.07 17.56
N SER A 28 -15.97 13.04 17.36
CA SER A 28 -17.40 12.81 17.12
C SER A 28 -17.70 11.99 15.87
N GLU A 29 -16.81 12.05 14.88
CA GLU A 29 -16.98 11.38 13.60
C GLU A 29 -16.46 9.93 13.61
N CYS A 30 -15.89 9.48 14.73
CA CYS A 30 -15.15 8.23 14.81
C CYS A 30 -15.42 7.47 16.12
N GLU A 31 -15.08 6.19 16.12
CA GLU A 31 -15.21 5.32 17.28
C GLU A 31 -13.83 4.92 17.82
N CYS A 32 -13.69 5.01 19.14
CA CYS A 32 -12.50 4.58 19.86
C CYS A 32 -12.68 3.14 20.33
N VAL A 33 -12.53 2.20 19.40
CA VAL A 33 -12.82 0.76 19.59
C VAL A 33 -11.91 0.12 20.65
N GLN A 34 -10.65 0.55 20.71
CA GLN A 34 -9.62 0.06 21.63
C GLN A 34 -8.67 1.21 21.97
N PRO A 35 -7.91 1.11 23.08
CA PRO A 35 -6.84 2.06 23.36
C PRO A 35 -5.96 2.32 22.13
N HIS A 36 -5.69 3.59 21.84
CA HIS A 36 -4.86 4.03 20.71
C HIS A 36 -5.35 3.63 19.31
N THR A 37 -6.59 3.16 19.18
CA THR A 37 -7.21 2.76 17.90
C THR A 37 -8.39 3.66 17.60
N LEU A 38 -8.31 4.38 16.48
CA LEU A 38 -9.40 5.23 15.98
C LEU A 38 -9.99 4.62 14.71
N ASN A 39 -11.30 4.38 14.72
CA ASN A 39 -12.05 3.81 13.61
C ASN A 39 -13.10 4.82 13.13
N CYS A 40 -12.87 5.43 11.99
CA CYS A 40 -13.80 6.36 11.36
C CYS A 40 -14.52 5.62 10.23
N ALA A 41 -15.83 5.40 10.39
CA ALA A 41 -16.65 4.70 9.42
C ALA A 41 -17.85 5.59 9.04
N ASN A 42 -18.08 5.78 7.73
CA ASN A 42 -19.17 6.63 7.22
C ASN A 42 -19.06 8.11 7.67
N ALA A 43 -17.84 8.58 7.93
CA ALA A 43 -17.57 9.89 8.47
C ALA A 43 -17.39 10.96 7.37
N GLU A 44 -17.85 12.18 7.63
CA GLU A 44 -17.69 13.33 6.74
C GLU A 44 -16.35 14.06 6.96
N ILE A 45 -15.24 13.34 6.82
CA ILE A 45 -13.89 13.89 7.02
C ILE A 45 -13.21 14.21 5.69
N GLY A 46 -13.34 15.46 5.21
CA GLY A 46 -12.71 15.89 3.95
C GLY A 46 -11.17 15.81 3.94
N LYS A 47 -10.54 15.89 5.12
CA LYS A 47 -9.09 15.74 5.35
C LYS A 47 -8.86 15.04 6.69
N ILE A 48 -7.65 14.52 6.91
CA ILE A 48 -7.23 14.00 8.21
C ILE A 48 -7.18 15.16 9.24
N PRO A 49 -8.02 15.14 10.30
CA PRO A 49 -8.06 16.19 11.31
C PRO A 49 -6.78 16.23 12.16
N ALA A 50 -6.34 17.45 12.46
CA ALA A 50 -5.10 17.66 13.19
C ALA A 50 -5.28 17.52 14.70
N ASP A 51 -6.50 17.55 15.22
CA ASP A 51 -6.91 17.54 16.63
C ASP A 51 -7.18 16.14 17.19
N TRP A 52 -7.15 15.11 16.35
CA TRP A 52 -7.22 13.71 16.77
C TRP A 52 -6.11 13.34 17.78
N PRO A 53 -6.33 12.28 18.59
CA PRO A 53 -5.37 11.87 19.63
C PRO A 53 -3.95 11.67 19.07
N ALA A 54 -2.95 12.25 19.74
CA ALA A 54 -1.58 12.20 19.23
C ALA A 54 -0.90 10.82 19.44
N ASP A 55 -1.44 10.01 20.34
CA ASP A 55 -0.92 8.70 20.73
C ASP A 55 -1.51 7.53 19.93
N LEU A 56 -2.19 7.82 18.82
CA LEU A 56 -2.72 6.81 17.90
C LEU A 56 -1.64 5.84 17.43
N ARG A 57 -2.00 4.55 17.46
CA ARG A 57 -1.22 3.45 16.89
C ARG A 57 -1.90 2.84 15.68
N ARG A 58 -3.23 2.82 15.64
CA ARG A 58 -4.00 2.30 14.50
C ARG A 58 -5.08 3.29 14.09
N LEU A 59 -5.09 3.64 12.81
CA LEU A 59 -6.10 4.50 12.21
C LEU A 59 -6.76 3.77 11.06
N ILE A 60 -8.09 3.63 11.15
CA ILE A 60 -8.93 3.04 10.11
C ILE A 60 -9.89 4.13 9.63
N VAL A 61 -9.80 4.48 8.35
CA VAL A 61 -10.70 5.39 7.66
C VAL A 61 -11.44 4.60 6.60
N ARG A 62 -12.75 4.41 6.78
CA ARG A 62 -13.57 3.58 5.90
C ARG A 62 -14.83 4.30 5.47
N ASN A 63 -15.14 4.26 4.18
CA ASN A 63 -16.38 4.83 3.64
C ASN A 63 -16.57 6.32 4.00
N CYS A 64 -15.48 7.08 4.02
CA CYS A 64 -15.48 8.49 4.42
C CYS A 64 -15.43 9.42 3.19
N THR A 65 -15.75 10.71 3.40
CA THR A 65 -15.71 11.73 2.34
C THR A 65 -14.31 12.30 2.05
N LEU A 66 -13.26 11.68 2.59
CA LEU A 66 -11.85 12.06 2.42
C LEU A 66 -11.51 12.26 0.94
N SER A 67 -11.07 13.47 0.58
CA SER A 67 -10.72 13.82 -0.79
C SER A 67 -9.23 13.84 -1.06
N ALA A 68 -8.41 14.17 -0.06
CA ALA A 68 -6.96 14.25 -0.21
C ALA A 68 -6.23 13.85 1.07
N ILE A 69 -5.06 13.25 0.90
CA ILE A 69 -4.07 13.11 1.98
C ILE A 69 -2.96 14.12 1.74
N HIS A 70 -3.01 15.22 2.48
CA HIS A 70 -2.06 16.31 2.33
C HIS A 70 -0.65 15.97 2.82
N LYS A 71 0.31 16.77 2.35
CA LYS A 71 1.69 16.73 2.85
C LYS A 71 1.71 16.81 4.37
N ASN A 72 2.45 15.91 5.03
CA ASN A 72 2.56 15.82 6.48
C ASN A 72 1.23 15.56 7.23
N ALA A 73 0.19 15.02 6.57
CA ALA A 73 -1.13 14.79 7.18
C ALA A 73 -1.07 14.04 8.51
N PHE A 74 -0.09 13.14 8.67
CA PHE A 74 0.05 12.30 9.86
C PHE A 74 1.18 12.73 10.81
N LYS A 75 1.78 13.92 10.63
CA LYS A 75 3.00 14.33 11.37
C LYS A 75 2.84 14.32 12.89
N ARG A 76 1.63 14.53 13.42
CA ARG A 76 1.36 14.47 14.88
C ARG A 76 1.30 13.04 15.41
N PHE A 77 0.94 12.07 14.57
CA PHE A 77 0.72 10.67 14.98
C PHE A 77 2.02 9.87 14.90
N GLN A 78 3.05 10.31 15.63
CA GLN A 78 4.39 9.70 15.57
C GLN A 78 4.42 8.25 16.09
N LYS A 79 3.39 7.85 16.85
CA LYS A 79 3.21 6.48 17.34
C LYS A 79 2.44 5.58 16.38
N LEU A 80 2.01 6.08 15.21
CA LEU A 80 1.18 5.32 14.27
C LEU A 80 1.96 4.12 13.71
N GLU A 81 1.37 2.94 13.87
CA GLU A 81 1.89 1.64 13.45
C GLU A 81 1.12 1.13 12.23
N GLU A 82 -0.22 1.29 12.21
CA GLU A 82 -1.07 0.84 11.10
C GLU A 82 -1.99 1.96 10.60
N LEU A 83 -2.05 2.11 9.28
CA LEU A 83 -2.97 3.00 8.60
C LEU A 83 -3.76 2.22 7.54
N LYS A 84 -5.09 2.29 7.62
CA LYS A 84 -6.00 1.71 6.63
C LYS A 84 -6.94 2.79 6.10
N ILE A 85 -6.96 2.99 4.78
CA ILE A 85 -7.85 3.93 4.08
C ILE A 85 -8.58 3.17 3.00
N VAL A 86 -9.86 2.92 3.23
CA VAL A 86 -10.64 1.93 2.46
C VAL A 86 -11.97 2.54 2.01
N LYS A 87 -12.33 2.37 0.75
CA LYS A 87 -13.65 2.80 0.22
C LYS A 87 -13.92 4.30 0.39
N CYS A 88 -12.94 5.17 0.22
CA CYS A 88 -13.14 6.63 0.19
C CYS A 88 -13.30 7.10 -1.26
N PRO A 89 -14.53 7.26 -1.79
CA PRO A 89 -14.79 7.46 -3.21
C PRO A 89 -14.31 8.82 -3.75
N ASN A 90 -14.01 9.77 -2.86
CA ASN A 90 -13.53 11.10 -3.23
C ASN A 90 -12.01 11.23 -3.16
N LEU A 91 -11.28 10.24 -2.63
CA LEU A 91 -9.83 10.32 -2.49
C LEU A 91 -9.18 10.23 -3.87
N ASP A 92 -8.64 11.34 -4.35
CA ASP A 92 -8.01 11.44 -5.67
C ASP A 92 -6.49 11.64 -5.60
N VAL A 93 -5.98 12.17 -4.48
CA VAL A 93 -4.56 12.52 -4.35
C VAL A 93 -3.97 12.18 -2.98
N ILE A 94 -2.73 11.68 -3.03
CA ILE A 94 -1.84 11.57 -1.88
C ILE A 94 -0.59 12.40 -2.16
N ASP A 95 -0.48 13.52 -1.47
CA ASP A 95 0.57 14.51 -1.67
C ASP A 95 1.97 13.95 -1.35
N LYS A 96 2.98 14.64 -1.89
CA LYS A 96 4.38 14.39 -1.53
C LYS A 96 4.58 14.45 -0.01
N MET A 97 5.35 13.51 0.53
CA MET A 97 5.68 13.43 1.96
C MET A 97 4.45 13.34 2.88
N ALA A 98 3.32 12.79 2.41
CA ALA A 98 2.12 12.58 3.23
C ALA A 98 2.42 11.81 4.53
N PHE A 99 3.29 10.80 4.45
CA PHE A 99 3.65 9.88 5.55
C PHE A 99 4.97 10.24 6.24
N LYS A 100 5.48 11.46 6.06
CA LYS A 100 6.80 11.85 6.58
C LYS A 100 6.84 11.82 8.11
N GLY A 101 7.91 11.24 8.65
CA GLY A 101 8.17 11.18 10.09
C GLY A 101 7.45 10.05 10.83
N LEU A 102 6.71 9.19 10.13
CA LEU A 102 6.08 8.01 10.71
C LEU A 102 7.11 6.89 10.91
N ASN A 103 7.80 6.92 12.05
CA ASN A 103 8.93 6.03 12.34
C ASN A 103 8.50 4.65 12.90
N LYS A 104 7.24 4.49 13.29
CA LYS A 104 6.70 3.21 13.81
C LYS A 104 5.83 2.45 12.81
N LEU A 105 5.61 3.03 11.65
CA LEU A 105 4.69 2.50 10.64
C LEU A 105 5.17 1.12 10.16
N SER A 106 4.30 0.13 10.27
CA SER A 106 4.52 -1.26 9.83
C SER A 106 3.52 -1.67 8.74
N LEU A 107 2.39 -0.97 8.62
CA LEU A 107 1.35 -1.22 7.64
C LEU A 107 0.74 0.06 7.07
N ILE A 108 0.74 0.17 5.74
CA ILE A 108 -0.15 1.06 4.98
C ILE A 108 -1.03 0.20 4.10
N HIS A 109 -2.35 0.32 4.23
CA HIS A 109 -3.32 -0.32 3.36
C HIS A 109 -4.26 0.73 2.78
N ILE A 110 -4.20 0.92 1.46
CA ILE A 110 -5.04 1.86 0.73
C ILE A 110 -5.80 1.04 -0.32
N SER A 111 -7.11 0.88 -0.15
CA SER A 111 -7.92 0.09 -1.09
C SER A 111 -9.27 0.67 -1.44
N ASP A 112 -9.80 0.28 -2.59
CA ASP A 112 -11.16 0.63 -3.03
C ASP A 112 -11.41 2.15 -3.10
N ASN A 113 -10.39 2.96 -3.44
CA ASN A 113 -10.52 4.41 -3.59
C ASN A 113 -10.48 4.80 -5.08
N PRO A 114 -11.57 4.66 -5.85
CA PRO A 114 -11.56 4.60 -7.32
C PRO A 114 -11.09 5.87 -8.05
N LYS A 115 -10.92 7.00 -7.36
CA LYS A 115 -10.40 8.25 -7.94
C LYS A 115 -8.89 8.40 -7.79
N LEU A 116 -8.22 7.57 -7.00
CA LEU A 116 -6.79 7.66 -6.76
C LEU A 116 -6.01 7.07 -7.95
N SER A 117 -5.79 7.89 -8.97
CA SER A 117 -5.21 7.44 -10.25
C SER A 117 -3.69 7.39 -10.28
N ASP A 118 -3.00 8.14 -9.42
CA ASP A 118 -1.55 8.31 -9.52
C ASP A 118 -0.87 8.22 -8.15
N ILE A 119 0.24 7.48 -8.11
CA ILE A 119 1.22 7.58 -7.02
C ILE A 119 2.33 8.51 -7.48
N PHE A 120 2.26 9.77 -7.05
CA PHE A 120 3.17 10.83 -7.46
C PHE A 120 4.58 10.70 -6.87
N LYS A 121 5.50 11.46 -7.48
CA LYS A 121 6.88 11.60 -7.03
C LYS A 121 6.92 11.99 -5.54
N SER A 122 7.69 11.23 -4.76
CA SER A 122 7.89 11.46 -3.33
C SER A 122 6.63 11.33 -2.45
N THR A 123 5.53 10.71 -2.91
CA THR A 123 4.35 10.41 -2.08
C THR A 123 4.72 9.68 -0.79
N PHE A 124 5.56 8.64 -0.87
CA PHE A 124 6.02 7.86 0.29
C PHE A 124 7.35 8.38 0.89
N SER A 125 7.80 9.57 0.52
CA SER A 125 9.11 10.08 0.95
C SER A 125 9.15 10.46 2.42
N GLY A 126 10.25 10.10 3.08
CA GLY A 126 10.53 10.50 4.47
C GLY A 126 9.89 9.59 5.52
N ILE A 127 9.50 8.37 5.13
CA ILE A 127 9.15 7.30 6.07
C ILE A 127 10.45 6.74 6.66
N GLY A 128 10.60 6.87 7.98
CA GLY A 128 11.79 6.47 8.74
C GLY A 128 11.58 5.24 9.61
N ASN A 129 10.84 4.23 9.12
CA ASN A 129 10.49 3.06 9.94
C ASN A 129 11.69 2.13 10.19
N GLN A 130 11.68 1.47 11.35
CA GLN A 130 12.69 0.48 11.76
C GLN A 130 12.16 -0.97 11.77
N HIS A 131 10.84 -1.17 11.70
CA HIS A 131 10.20 -2.47 11.98
C HIS A 131 9.85 -3.30 10.73
N GLY A 132 10.05 -2.75 9.54
CA GLY A 132 9.70 -3.39 8.28
C GLY A 132 8.29 -2.97 7.88
N LEU A 133 8.19 -2.26 6.77
CA LEU A 133 6.94 -1.70 6.29
C LEU A 133 6.33 -2.55 5.18
N ARG A 134 5.04 -2.84 5.33
CA ARG A 134 4.20 -3.46 4.30
C ARG A 134 3.25 -2.41 3.72
N ILE A 135 3.21 -2.31 2.39
CA ILE A 135 2.38 -1.36 1.67
C ILE A 135 1.48 -2.15 0.71
N TYR A 136 0.17 -2.03 0.92
CA TYR A 136 -0.88 -2.59 0.08
C TYR A 136 -1.66 -1.46 -0.60
N ILE A 137 -1.64 -1.45 -1.93
CA ILE A 137 -2.38 -0.48 -2.75
C ILE A 137 -3.22 -1.26 -3.75
N HIS A 138 -4.50 -1.49 -3.41
CA HIS A 138 -5.38 -2.41 -4.13
C HIS A 138 -6.64 -1.73 -4.66
N ASP A 139 -6.99 -1.95 -5.92
CA ASP A 139 -8.28 -1.57 -6.49
C ASP A 139 -8.63 -0.07 -6.31
N ASN A 140 -7.67 0.82 -6.60
CA ASN A 140 -7.83 2.28 -6.44
C ASN A 140 -8.07 3.01 -7.77
N GLY A 141 -8.11 2.31 -8.89
CA GLY A 141 -8.20 2.94 -10.20
C GLY A 141 -6.87 3.57 -10.65
N LEU A 142 -5.75 3.02 -10.16
CA LEU A 142 -4.41 3.46 -10.51
C LEU A 142 -4.19 3.37 -12.01
N ARG A 143 -3.58 4.43 -12.56
CA ARG A 143 -3.09 4.53 -13.92
C ARG A 143 -1.57 4.60 -13.97
N ARG A 144 -0.92 5.21 -12.97
CA ARG A 144 0.54 5.40 -13.01
C ARG A 144 1.20 5.46 -11.64
N ILE A 145 2.41 4.89 -11.58
CA ILE A 145 3.37 5.08 -10.48
C ILE A 145 4.55 5.87 -11.02
N HIS A 146 4.70 7.09 -10.53
CA HIS A 146 5.73 8.02 -11.01
C HIS A 146 7.14 7.64 -10.55
N GLY A 147 8.14 8.22 -11.22
CA GLY A 147 9.53 8.07 -10.82
C GLY A 147 9.79 8.62 -9.42
N HIS A 148 10.59 7.90 -8.62
CA HIS A 148 10.98 8.30 -7.27
C HIS A 148 9.80 8.46 -6.29
N SER A 149 8.67 7.78 -6.50
CA SER A 149 7.52 7.78 -5.58
C SER A 149 7.88 7.31 -4.17
N PHE A 150 8.86 6.40 -4.05
CA PHE A 150 9.36 5.84 -2.79
C PHE A 150 10.73 6.37 -2.36
N ARG A 151 11.15 7.55 -2.85
CA ARG A 151 12.44 8.15 -2.50
C ARG A 151 12.57 8.33 -0.99
N ASN A 152 13.71 7.97 -0.40
CA ASN A 152 13.97 8.09 1.05
C ASN A 152 12.92 7.38 1.93
N ALA A 153 12.22 6.38 1.40
CA ALA A 153 11.39 5.48 2.19
C ALA A 153 12.24 4.29 2.64
N HIS A 154 12.43 4.15 3.94
CA HIS A 154 13.34 3.13 4.49
C HIS A 154 12.59 1.83 4.78
N ASN A 155 13.30 0.70 4.69
CA ASN A 155 12.86 -0.60 5.24
C ASN A 155 11.47 -1.09 4.78
N ILE A 156 11.11 -0.86 3.51
CA ILE A 156 9.89 -1.44 2.91
C ILE A 156 10.15 -2.92 2.62
N ARG A 157 9.54 -3.83 3.37
CA ARG A 157 9.73 -5.29 3.20
C ARG A 157 8.74 -5.90 2.21
N GLU A 158 7.55 -5.33 2.10
CA GLU A 158 6.53 -5.85 1.19
C GLU A 158 5.81 -4.70 0.49
N LEU A 159 5.71 -4.83 -0.82
CA LEU A 159 4.95 -3.92 -1.66
C LEU A 159 4.06 -4.75 -2.58
N SER A 160 2.76 -4.57 -2.44
CA SER A 160 1.78 -5.24 -3.28
C SER A 160 0.83 -4.21 -3.86
N ILE A 161 0.88 -4.10 -5.19
CA ILE A 161 0.08 -3.17 -5.98
C ILE A 161 -0.75 -4.00 -6.94
N ILE A 162 -2.06 -3.91 -6.77
CA ILE A 162 -3.03 -4.68 -7.52
C ILE A 162 -4.07 -3.69 -8.04
N ASP A 163 -4.17 -3.57 -9.35
CA ASP A 163 -5.21 -2.75 -9.96
C ASP A 163 -5.63 -3.37 -11.29
N SER A 164 -6.53 -2.71 -12.02
CA SER A 164 -6.98 -3.18 -13.32
C SER A 164 -5.94 -2.94 -14.42
N SER A 165 -5.29 -1.77 -14.45
CA SER A 165 -4.34 -1.39 -15.50
C SER A 165 -3.53 -0.14 -15.12
N PHE A 166 -2.22 -0.29 -14.90
CA PHE A 166 -1.33 0.82 -14.57
C PHE A 166 0.08 0.71 -15.18
N GLU A 167 0.72 1.86 -15.31
CA GLU A 167 2.11 2.00 -15.77
C GLU A 167 3.07 2.24 -14.59
N VAL A 168 4.23 1.59 -14.63
CA VAL A 168 5.36 1.87 -13.74
C VAL A 168 6.40 2.68 -14.50
N MET A 169 6.61 3.93 -14.09
CA MET A 169 7.55 4.83 -14.74
C MET A 169 9.01 4.56 -14.36
N SER A 170 9.94 5.16 -15.09
CA SER A 170 11.36 5.07 -14.81
C SER A 170 11.68 5.51 -13.38
N HIS A 171 12.55 4.74 -12.72
CA HIS A 171 12.99 4.97 -11.34
C HIS A 171 11.89 4.92 -10.27
N ALA A 172 10.68 4.42 -10.56
CA ALA A 172 9.58 4.38 -9.60
C ALA A 172 9.95 3.69 -8.27
N PHE A 173 10.59 2.53 -8.34
CA PHE A 173 11.01 1.71 -7.20
C PHE A 173 12.50 1.83 -6.89
N SER A 174 13.20 2.77 -7.53
CA SER A 174 14.67 2.83 -7.51
C SER A 174 15.32 3.13 -6.16
N SER A 175 14.54 3.57 -5.19
CA SER A 175 15.02 3.89 -3.84
C SER A 175 14.69 2.81 -2.81
N ILE A 176 14.08 1.70 -3.23
CA ILE A 176 13.70 0.59 -2.35
C ILE A 176 14.87 -0.39 -2.28
N PHE A 177 15.81 -0.16 -1.37
CA PHE A 177 17.07 -0.92 -1.35
C PHE A 177 16.94 -2.37 -0.82
N LYS A 178 15.95 -2.65 0.01
CA LYS A 178 15.71 -3.98 0.62
C LYS A 178 14.22 -4.28 0.56
N LEU A 179 13.79 -5.14 -0.36
CA LEU A 179 12.40 -5.58 -0.50
C LEU A 179 12.35 -7.12 -0.41
N ASP A 180 11.47 -7.67 0.41
CA ASP A 180 11.32 -9.13 0.50
C ASP A 180 10.30 -9.59 -0.56
N PHE A 181 9.15 -8.91 -0.66
CA PHE A 181 8.06 -9.32 -1.55
C PHE A 181 7.58 -8.15 -2.42
N LEU A 182 7.53 -8.38 -3.73
CA LEU A 182 6.94 -7.46 -4.70
C LEU A 182 5.85 -8.17 -5.51
N THR A 183 4.62 -7.69 -5.39
CA THR A 183 3.49 -8.16 -6.20
C THR A 183 2.96 -7.01 -7.03
N LEU A 184 2.94 -7.20 -8.35
CA LEU A 184 2.35 -6.26 -9.32
C LEU A 184 1.33 -7.02 -10.16
N LYS A 185 0.04 -6.76 -9.95
CA LYS A 185 -1.05 -7.33 -10.77
C LYS A 185 -1.80 -6.19 -11.43
N GLY A 186 -1.98 -6.23 -12.74
CA GLY A 186 -2.54 -5.08 -13.45
C GLY A 186 -1.49 -4.08 -13.97
N VAL A 187 -0.20 -4.43 -13.99
CA VAL A 187 0.82 -3.61 -14.66
C VAL A 187 0.86 -3.84 -16.18
N ASN A 188 0.61 -2.79 -16.97
CA ASN A 188 0.63 -2.83 -18.44
C ASN A 188 1.98 -2.43 -19.04
N LYS A 189 2.77 -1.62 -18.33
CA LYS A 189 4.07 -1.12 -18.78
C LYS A 189 5.02 -0.97 -17.59
N ILE A 190 6.25 -1.44 -17.73
CA ILE A 190 7.35 -1.15 -16.80
C ILE A 190 8.47 -0.48 -17.57
N ASP A 191 8.71 0.79 -17.26
CA ASP A 191 9.69 1.58 -17.97
C ASP A 191 11.14 1.29 -17.53
N SER A 192 12.08 1.82 -18.31
CA SER A 192 13.52 1.63 -18.10
C SER A 192 13.91 2.07 -16.69
N MET A 193 14.78 1.31 -16.03
CA MET A 193 15.29 1.63 -14.68
C MET A 193 14.21 1.73 -13.57
N ALA A 194 12.98 1.26 -13.80
CA ALA A 194 11.91 1.27 -12.79
C ALA A 194 12.34 0.65 -11.46
N LEU A 195 13.10 -0.44 -11.49
CA LEU A 195 13.67 -1.12 -10.30
C LEU A 195 15.18 -0.89 -10.14
N ALA A 196 15.72 0.20 -10.68
CA ALA A 196 17.15 0.48 -10.58
C ALA A 196 17.58 0.62 -9.10
N ASN A 197 18.52 -0.19 -8.61
CA ASN A 197 18.97 -0.26 -7.21
C ASN A 197 18.02 -0.97 -6.23
N THR A 198 16.94 -1.60 -6.70
CA THR A 198 16.16 -2.53 -5.89
C THR A 198 16.96 -3.83 -5.73
N SER A 199 17.83 -3.89 -4.72
CA SER A 199 18.94 -4.85 -4.70
C SER A 199 18.53 -6.28 -4.30
N ARG A 200 17.39 -6.45 -3.65
CA ARG A 200 16.88 -7.76 -3.20
C ARG A 200 15.37 -7.75 -3.36
N VAL A 201 14.85 -8.77 -4.04
CA VAL A 201 13.41 -9.11 -4.11
C VAL A 201 13.34 -10.63 -4.00
N HIS A 202 12.81 -11.18 -2.90
CA HIS A 202 12.72 -12.65 -2.78
C HIS A 202 11.70 -13.22 -3.78
N ARG A 203 10.55 -12.56 -3.93
CA ARG A 203 9.51 -12.97 -4.88
C ARG A 203 8.99 -11.77 -5.66
N LEU A 204 9.02 -11.87 -6.99
CA LEU A 204 8.41 -10.93 -7.92
C LEU A 204 7.27 -11.63 -8.66
N VAL A 205 6.02 -11.23 -8.39
CA VAL A 205 4.85 -11.72 -9.12
C VAL A 205 4.37 -10.61 -10.04
N VAL A 206 4.32 -10.87 -11.34
CA VAL A 206 3.80 -9.93 -12.33
C VAL A 206 2.70 -10.60 -13.13
N HIS A 207 1.47 -10.11 -12.99
CA HIS A 207 0.31 -10.70 -13.65
C HIS A 207 -0.39 -9.71 -14.59
N GLN A 208 -0.14 -9.83 -15.90
CA GLN A 208 -0.84 -9.11 -16.97
C GLN A 208 -0.64 -9.76 -18.35
N SER A 209 -1.71 -9.88 -19.14
CA SER A 209 -1.69 -10.54 -20.46
C SER A 209 -1.04 -9.73 -21.60
N LYS A 210 -0.78 -8.42 -21.41
CA LYS A 210 -0.20 -7.52 -22.43
C LYS A 210 0.84 -6.57 -21.84
N LEU A 211 1.80 -7.11 -21.09
CA LEU A 211 2.84 -6.34 -20.44
C LEU A 211 3.93 -5.91 -21.45
N SER A 212 4.23 -4.60 -21.52
CA SER A 212 5.40 -4.05 -22.20
C SER A 212 6.50 -3.72 -21.21
N ILE A 213 7.69 -4.30 -21.38
CA ILE A 213 8.85 -4.06 -20.52
C ILE A 213 9.91 -3.31 -21.33
N SER A 214 10.26 -2.09 -20.93
CA SER A 214 11.33 -1.32 -21.57
C SER A 214 12.70 -1.99 -21.35
N PRO A 215 13.65 -1.85 -22.30
CA PRO A 215 15.04 -2.25 -22.07
C PRO A 215 15.59 -1.68 -20.76
N MET A 216 16.40 -2.46 -20.04
CA MET A 216 17.03 -2.10 -18.77
C MET A 216 16.08 -1.91 -17.56
N ALA A 217 14.78 -2.17 -17.67
CA ALA A 217 13.83 -2.10 -16.55
C ALA A 217 14.30 -2.88 -15.29
N PHE A 218 14.95 -4.04 -15.49
CA PHE A 218 15.47 -4.92 -14.44
C PHE A 218 17.00 -4.94 -14.33
N SER A 219 17.71 -4.04 -15.03
CA SER A 219 19.18 -4.10 -15.22
C SER A 219 20.02 -4.08 -13.94
N LYS A 220 19.43 -3.71 -12.79
CA LYS A 220 20.13 -3.59 -11.50
C LYS A 220 19.60 -4.51 -10.40
N LEU A 221 18.66 -5.42 -10.72
CA LEU A 221 18.22 -6.43 -9.76
C LEU A 221 19.35 -7.43 -9.53
N THR A 222 19.93 -7.45 -8.32
CA THR A 222 21.08 -8.32 -8.04
C THR A 222 20.69 -9.67 -7.42
N HIS A 223 19.47 -9.80 -6.89
CA HIS A 223 18.94 -11.02 -6.25
C HIS A 223 17.42 -11.15 -6.48
N VAL A 224 17.00 -12.09 -7.33
CA VAL A 224 15.60 -12.51 -7.51
C VAL A 224 15.52 -14.03 -7.34
N ASN A 225 14.82 -14.52 -6.30
CA ASN A 225 14.73 -15.96 -6.05
C ASN A 225 13.58 -16.63 -6.82
N GLN A 226 12.48 -15.92 -7.07
CA GLN A 226 11.31 -16.45 -7.77
C GLN A 226 10.63 -15.37 -8.63
N TRP A 227 10.38 -15.69 -9.90
CA TRP A 227 9.61 -14.87 -10.83
C TRP A 227 8.57 -15.70 -11.58
N SER A 228 7.33 -15.23 -11.62
CA SER A 228 6.23 -15.90 -12.33
C SER A 228 5.41 -14.90 -13.14
N PRO A 229 5.63 -14.81 -14.46
CA PRO A 229 4.83 -14.00 -15.36
C PRO A 229 3.57 -14.72 -15.85
N SER A 230 2.56 -13.96 -16.30
CA SER A 230 1.39 -14.50 -17.00
C SER A 230 1.74 -15.12 -18.37
N PRO A 231 0.97 -16.08 -18.88
CA PRO A 231 1.14 -16.61 -20.24
C PRO A 231 1.06 -15.48 -21.29
N GLY A 232 2.03 -15.44 -22.21
CA GLY A 232 2.18 -14.39 -23.23
C GLY A 232 3.11 -13.23 -22.87
N THR A 233 3.70 -13.22 -21.67
CA THR A 233 4.64 -12.18 -21.25
C THR A 233 6.01 -12.35 -21.94
N VAL A 234 6.46 -11.33 -22.68
CA VAL A 234 7.83 -11.30 -23.25
C VAL A 234 8.84 -11.12 -22.11
N VAL A 235 9.66 -12.13 -21.91
CA VAL A 235 10.65 -12.20 -20.82
C VAL A 235 11.97 -11.57 -21.25
N CYS A 236 12.45 -10.56 -20.50
CA CYS A 236 13.86 -10.17 -20.53
C CYS A 236 14.64 -11.01 -19.52
N GLN A 237 15.49 -11.91 -20.01
CA GLN A 237 16.37 -12.72 -19.17
C GLN A 237 17.47 -11.82 -18.57
N THR A 238 17.65 -11.89 -17.25
CA THR A 238 18.87 -11.38 -16.58
C THR A 238 19.69 -12.60 -16.18
N ASP A 239 21.02 -12.50 -16.13
CA ASP A 239 21.95 -13.61 -15.83
C ASP A 239 21.76 -14.26 -14.44
N ARG A 240 20.77 -13.83 -13.65
CA ARG A 240 20.64 -14.18 -12.22
C ARG A 240 19.24 -14.59 -11.77
N VAL A 241 18.28 -14.75 -12.70
CA VAL A 241 16.98 -15.36 -12.38
C VAL A 241 17.20 -16.87 -12.23
N ARG A 242 17.13 -17.38 -10.99
CA ARG A 242 17.44 -18.80 -10.69
C ARG A 242 16.31 -19.77 -11.08
N GLN A 243 15.07 -19.31 -11.11
CA GLN A 243 13.89 -20.13 -11.37
C GLN A 243 12.81 -19.35 -12.11
N LEU A 244 12.28 -19.95 -13.18
CA LEU A 244 11.12 -19.48 -13.93
C LEU A 244 9.96 -20.45 -13.70
N SER A 245 8.75 -19.93 -13.45
CA SER A 245 7.53 -20.72 -13.49
C SER A 245 6.47 -19.98 -14.30
N ALA A 246 6.00 -20.64 -15.35
CA ALA A 246 4.83 -20.27 -16.11
C ALA A 246 3.78 -21.39 -15.95
N ASN A 247 2.52 -21.01 -15.74
CA ASN A 247 1.36 -21.90 -15.85
C ASN A 247 1.30 -23.10 -14.89
N GLY A 248 1.79 -22.99 -13.65
CA GLY A 248 1.65 -24.08 -12.68
C GLY A 248 2.46 -25.34 -12.99
N GLU A 249 3.33 -25.28 -14.01
CA GLU A 249 4.30 -26.33 -14.33
C GLU A 249 5.53 -26.24 -13.39
N PRO A 250 6.20 -27.38 -13.11
CA PRO A 250 7.38 -27.41 -12.25
C PRO A 250 8.53 -26.60 -12.83
N PHE A 251 9.36 -26.08 -11.92
CA PHE A 251 10.45 -25.15 -12.21
C PHE A 251 11.39 -25.65 -13.32
N MET A 252 11.59 -24.83 -14.37
CA MET A 252 12.77 -24.99 -15.22
C MET A 252 13.97 -24.34 -14.53
N SER A 253 14.96 -25.16 -14.15
CA SER A 253 16.26 -24.66 -13.72
C SER A 253 17.03 -24.15 -14.94
N LEU A 254 17.37 -22.85 -14.96
CA LEU A 254 18.20 -22.29 -16.03
C LEU A 254 19.68 -22.45 -15.69
N ASN A 255 20.46 -22.91 -16.68
CA ASN A 255 21.89 -23.14 -16.55
C ASN A 255 22.66 -21.80 -16.58
N PRO A 256 23.41 -21.43 -15.53
CA PRO A 256 24.05 -20.12 -15.39
C PRO A 256 25.25 -19.88 -16.34
N ARG A 257 25.61 -20.81 -17.23
CA ARG A 257 26.80 -20.72 -18.10
C ARG A 257 26.52 -20.40 -19.58
N GLN A 258 25.26 -20.21 -20.00
CA GLN A 258 24.92 -19.86 -21.40
C GLN A 258 24.19 -18.51 -21.47
N SER A 259 24.94 -17.42 -21.28
CA SER A 259 24.44 -16.05 -21.40
C SER A 259 24.56 -15.53 -22.84
N ARG A 260 23.49 -15.63 -23.65
CA ARG A 260 23.24 -14.73 -24.80
C ARG A 260 21.74 -14.49 -24.97
N LEU A 261 21.35 -13.21 -24.94
CA LEU A 261 20.01 -12.70 -25.20
C LEU A 261 19.57 -12.97 -26.65
N TYR A 262 18.39 -13.54 -26.84
CA TYR A 262 17.63 -13.39 -28.08
C TYR A 262 16.16 -13.09 -27.77
N LEU A 263 15.67 -11.98 -28.31
CA LEU A 263 14.24 -11.76 -28.49
C LEU A 263 13.77 -12.73 -29.59
N ARG A 264 12.87 -13.65 -29.27
CA ARG A 264 12.00 -14.25 -30.29
C ARG A 264 10.56 -13.86 -29.97
N SER A 265 9.97 -13.12 -30.91
CA SER A 265 8.53 -13.08 -31.08
C SER A 265 8.06 -14.52 -31.24
N VAL A 266 7.10 -14.93 -30.40
CA VAL A 266 6.30 -16.13 -30.67
C VAL A 266 4.91 -15.59 -30.99
N THR A 267 4.52 -15.78 -32.25
CA THR A 267 3.17 -15.57 -32.79
C THR A 267 2.13 -16.34 -32.00
#